data_AF-A0AAU4XEL3-F1
#
_entry.id   AF-A0AAU4XEL3-F1
#
_cell.length_a   1.000
_cell.length_b   1.000
_cell.length_c   1.000
_cell.angle_alpha   90.00
_cell.angle_beta   90.00
_cell.angle_gamma   90.00
#
_symmetry.space_group_name_H-M   'P 1'
#
loop_
_entity.id
_entity.type
_entity.pdbx_description
1 polymer ?
#
loop_
_entity_poly.entity_id
_entity_poly.type
_entity_poly.pdbx_seq_one_letter_code
_entity_poly.pdbx_strand_id
1 'polypeptide(L)'
;MGFRTYARRVRDEQLPLARRHTSLRCAVGRYCPLGFNATWAYVAATARPSPDLRSDPAALLRALETLEASRAVRLNEVDAFAVRRHAEKAAGRRTPRRIDTPHMTGPRWPSETEPSRLGLIAAVANRHTTFQRFPFPDESLYRDNQAQQLADLHARLDSCATSYLTNLGHVDAPTRDALADTILGIESLIRPGYAPLNGHLLVWLRFANLVAYAAAAPLGH
;
A
#
# COMPACT_ATOMS: atom_id res chain seq x y z
N MET A 1 5.71 -9.63 20.22
CA MET A 1 4.46 -8.92 20.61
C MET A 1 3.55 -8.78 19.40
N GLY A 2 2.26 -9.05 19.57
CA GLY A 2 1.26 -8.99 18.50
C GLY A 2 0.57 -7.62 18.39
N PHE A 3 -0.24 -7.43 17.35
CA PHE A 3 -0.99 -6.20 17.08
C PHE A 3 -1.78 -5.71 18.31
N ARG A 4 -2.57 -6.60 18.93
CA ARG A 4 -3.43 -6.28 20.10
C ARG A 4 -2.63 -5.72 21.28
N THR A 5 -1.40 -6.20 21.49
CA THR A 5 -0.52 -5.71 22.55
C THR A 5 -0.14 -4.25 22.31
N TYR A 6 0.21 -3.89 21.08
CA TYR A 6 0.54 -2.52 20.73
C TYR A 6 -0.69 -1.62 20.75
N ALA A 7 -1.84 -2.08 20.25
CA ALA A 7 -3.10 -1.35 20.32
C ALA A 7 -3.48 -0.98 21.77
N ARG A 8 -3.34 -1.92 22.71
CA ARG A 8 -3.55 -1.65 24.14
C ARG A 8 -2.63 -0.56 24.68
N ARG A 9 -1.35 -0.57 24.29
CA ARG A 9 -0.37 0.46 24.69
C ARG A 9 -0.63 1.82 24.06
N VAL A 10 -1.27 1.89 22.90
CA VAL A 10 -1.69 3.18 22.32
C VAL A 10 -2.83 3.78 23.14
N ARG A 11 -3.72 2.96 23.69
CA ARG A 11 -4.83 3.37 24.57
C ARG A 11 -4.45 3.66 26.00
N ASP A 12 -3.28 3.18 26.44
CA ASP A 12 -2.82 3.34 27.81
C ASP A 12 -2.39 4.80 28.08
N GLU A 13 -3.26 5.53 28.79
CA GLU A 13 -3.06 6.93 29.15
C GLU A 13 -1.95 7.15 30.19
N GLN A 14 -1.55 6.09 30.91
CA GLN A 14 -0.44 6.15 31.85
C GLN A 14 0.92 6.15 31.14
N LEU A 15 0.96 5.82 29.84
CA LEU A 15 2.18 5.86 29.05
C LEU A 15 2.43 7.27 28.47
N PRO A 16 3.69 7.74 28.46
CA PRO A 16 4.06 8.96 27.76
C PRO A 16 3.63 8.91 26.29
N LEU A 17 3.19 10.05 25.74
CA LEU A 17 2.68 10.15 24.37
C LEU A 17 3.65 9.57 23.32
N ALA A 18 4.96 9.80 23.49
CA ALA A 18 6.00 9.24 22.62
C ALA A 18 6.01 7.70 22.61
N ARG A 19 5.73 7.04 23.74
CA ARG A 19 5.62 5.58 23.85
C ARG A 19 4.33 5.07 23.20
N ARG A 20 3.23 5.80 23.34
CA ARG A 20 1.96 5.52 22.64
C ARG A 20 2.13 5.63 21.12
N HIS A 21 2.73 6.71 20.64
CA HIS A 21 3.08 6.90 19.22
C HIS A 21 3.99 5.78 18.69
N THR A 22 5.02 5.39 19.43
CA THR A 22 5.89 4.27 19.06
C THR A 22 5.12 2.96 18.99
N SER A 23 4.18 2.74 19.92
CA SER A 23 3.31 1.57 19.90
C SER A 23 2.39 1.56 18.68
N LEU A 24 1.86 2.71 18.24
CA LEU A 24 1.08 2.80 17.01
C LEU A 24 1.93 2.45 15.78
N ARG A 25 3.17 2.94 15.70
CA ARG A 25 4.11 2.53 14.63
C ARG A 25 4.34 1.02 14.63
N CYS A 26 4.52 0.41 15.81
CA CYS A 26 4.65 -1.04 15.90
C CYS A 26 3.36 -1.78 15.50
N ALA A 27 2.17 -1.25 15.80
CA ALA A 27 0.90 -1.81 15.35
C ALA A 27 0.78 -1.78 13.81
N VAL A 28 1.13 -0.66 13.18
CA VAL A 28 1.22 -0.54 11.71
C VAL A 28 2.26 -1.51 11.14
N GLY A 29 3.40 -1.71 11.80
CA GLY A 29 4.37 -2.74 11.42
C GLY A 29 3.83 -4.18 11.46
N ARG A 30 2.75 -4.43 12.22
CA ARG A 30 2.06 -5.74 12.28
C ARG A 30 0.92 -5.87 11.29
N TYR A 31 0.37 -4.75 10.82
CA TYR A 31 -0.70 -4.71 9.84
C TYR A 31 -0.53 -3.48 8.95
N CYS A 32 0.04 -3.70 7.76
CA CYS A 32 0.37 -2.65 6.79
C CYS A 32 -0.19 -2.99 5.39
N PRO A 33 -1.53 -2.91 5.21
CA PRO A 33 -2.20 -3.31 3.96
C PRO A 33 -1.67 -2.62 2.69
N LEU A 34 -1.09 -1.42 2.81
CA LEU A 34 -0.50 -0.67 1.70
C LEU A 34 1.04 -0.65 1.74
N GLY A 35 1.66 -1.45 2.61
CA GLY A 35 3.05 -1.28 3.04
C GLY A 35 3.20 -0.24 4.15
N PHE A 36 4.30 -0.30 4.92
CA PHE A 36 4.42 0.42 6.20
C PHE A 36 4.23 1.93 6.07
N ASN A 37 5.00 2.60 5.21
CA ASN A 37 4.98 4.06 5.10
C ASN A 37 3.67 4.58 4.50
N ALA A 38 3.12 3.88 3.50
CA ALA A 38 1.84 4.23 2.90
C ALA A 38 0.67 4.03 3.88
N THR A 39 0.67 2.93 4.64
CA THR A 39 -0.32 2.68 5.71
C THR A 39 -0.23 3.74 6.79
N TRP A 40 0.99 4.12 7.20
CA TRP A 40 1.20 5.19 8.18
C TRP A 40 0.66 6.54 7.69
N ALA A 41 0.97 6.91 6.45
CA ALA A 41 0.47 8.15 5.84
C ALA A 41 -1.06 8.15 5.72
N TYR A 42 -1.65 7.00 5.32
CA TYR A 42 -3.10 6.82 5.26
C TYR A 42 -3.75 7.10 6.61
N VAL A 43 -3.34 6.39 7.68
CA VAL A 43 -4.00 6.52 8.99
C VAL A 43 -3.74 7.88 9.66
N ALA A 44 -2.61 8.52 9.38
CA ALA A 44 -2.35 9.88 9.85
C ALA A 44 -3.29 10.89 9.17
N ALA A 45 -3.49 10.77 7.86
CA ALA A 45 -4.37 11.67 7.11
C ALA A 45 -5.85 11.50 7.45
N THR A 46 -6.27 10.30 7.85
CA THR A 46 -7.66 10.05 8.29
C THR A 46 -7.93 10.46 9.73
N ALA A 47 -6.90 10.75 10.54
CA ALA A 47 -7.02 11.10 11.96
C ALA A 47 -7.57 12.53 12.22
N ARG A 48 -8.52 13.01 11.41
CA ARG A 48 -9.09 14.37 11.46
C ARG A 48 -9.71 14.70 12.83
N PRO A 49 -9.68 15.98 13.28
CA PRO A 49 -9.29 17.18 12.52
C PRO A 49 -7.78 17.44 12.44
N SER A 50 -6.97 16.85 13.33
CA SER A 50 -5.51 17.04 13.34
C SER A 50 -4.77 15.76 12.93
N PRO A 51 -3.94 15.78 11.87
CA PRO A 51 -3.10 14.64 11.51
C PRO A 51 -1.83 14.51 12.39
N ASP A 52 -1.61 15.40 13.36
CA ASP A 52 -0.40 15.38 14.20
C ASP A 52 -0.46 14.28 15.29
N LEU A 53 -0.07 13.08 14.89
CA LEU A 53 0.03 11.91 15.76
C LEU A 53 1.10 12.05 16.86
N ARG A 54 2.02 13.01 16.78
CA ARG A 54 3.11 13.14 17.77
C ARG A 54 2.68 13.97 18.97
N SER A 55 1.74 14.89 18.77
CA SER A 55 1.34 15.89 19.76
C SER A 55 -0.14 15.79 20.17
N ASP A 56 -0.99 15.13 19.36
CA ASP A 56 -2.41 14.93 19.65
C ASP A 56 -2.69 13.46 20.05
N PRO A 57 -2.93 13.17 21.36
CA PRO A 57 -3.32 11.84 21.82
C PRO A 57 -4.63 11.34 21.20
N ALA A 58 -5.58 12.24 20.90
CA ALA A 58 -6.85 11.85 20.28
C ALA A 58 -6.64 11.48 18.80
N ALA A 59 -5.72 12.13 18.08
CA ALA A 59 -5.33 11.74 16.73
C ALA A 59 -4.74 10.32 16.70
N LEU A 60 -3.92 9.95 17.69
CA LEU A 60 -3.41 8.58 17.80
C LEU A 60 -4.51 7.53 17.94
N LEU A 61 -5.55 7.83 18.74
CA LEU A 61 -6.68 6.93 18.93
C LEU A 61 -7.50 6.79 17.63
N ARG A 62 -7.81 7.89 16.95
CA ARG A 62 -8.51 7.86 15.65
C ARG A 62 -7.74 7.10 14.57
N ALA A 63 -6.42 7.28 14.52
CA ALA A 63 -5.55 6.52 13.62
C ALA A 63 -5.56 5.01 13.95
N LEU A 64 -5.54 4.65 15.23
CA LEU A 64 -5.65 3.27 15.67
C LEU A 64 -7.02 2.66 15.32
N GLU A 65 -8.10 3.39 15.54
CA GLU A 65 -9.46 2.96 15.20
C GLU A 65 -9.59 2.70 13.69
N THR A 66 -9.07 3.60 12.86
CA THR A 66 -9.01 3.41 11.40
C THR A 66 -8.28 2.11 11.03
N LEU A 67 -7.14 1.87 11.68
CA LEU A 67 -6.32 0.67 11.45
C LEU A 67 -7.04 -0.61 11.92
N GLU A 68 -7.73 -0.57 13.05
CA GLU A 68 -8.46 -1.68 13.63
C GLU A 68 -9.71 -2.04 12.82
N ALA A 69 -10.47 -1.05 12.35
CA ALA A 69 -11.62 -1.25 11.48
C ALA A 69 -11.20 -2.00 10.21
N SER A 70 -10.12 -1.54 9.56
CA SER A 70 -9.56 -2.23 8.40
C SER A 70 -9.07 -3.64 8.73
N ARG A 71 -8.39 -3.81 9.86
CA ARG A 71 -7.89 -5.13 10.29
C ARG A 71 -9.01 -6.12 10.58
N ALA A 72 -10.14 -5.67 11.13
CA ALA A 72 -11.30 -6.52 11.40
C ALA A 72 -11.85 -7.09 10.09
N VAL A 73 -12.03 -6.24 9.07
CA VAL A 73 -12.45 -6.68 7.72
C VAL A 73 -11.46 -7.70 7.15
N ARG A 74 -10.16 -7.42 7.25
CA ARG A 74 -9.13 -8.35 6.76
C ARG A 74 -9.19 -9.71 7.45
N LEU A 75 -9.40 -9.74 8.76
CA LEU A 75 -9.51 -11.01 9.49
C LEU A 75 -10.75 -11.79 9.06
N ASN A 76 -11.90 -11.12 8.90
CA ASN A 76 -13.12 -11.75 8.40
C ASN A 76 -12.93 -12.33 6.98
N GLU A 77 -12.24 -11.60 6.09
CA GLU A 77 -11.88 -12.10 4.75
C GLU A 77 -11.00 -13.36 4.83
N VAL A 78 -10.00 -13.36 5.71
CA VAL A 78 -9.08 -14.50 5.91
C VAL A 78 -9.81 -15.72 6.48
N ASP A 79 -10.69 -15.51 7.46
CA ASP A 79 -11.46 -16.59 8.08
C ASP A 79 -12.46 -17.20 7.08
N ALA A 80 -13.16 -16.37 6.31
CA ALA A 80 -14.05 -16.82 5.25
C ALA A 80 -13.30 -17.62 4.17
N PHE A 81 -12.11 -17.18 3.79
CA PHE A 81 -11.25 -17.91 2.87
C PHE A 81 -10.78 -19.25 3.46
N ALA A 82 -10.38 -19.29 4.73
CA ALA A 82 -9.95 -20.52 5.41
C ALA A 82 -11.07 -21.57 5.45
N VAL A 83 -12.31 -21.16 5.76
CA VAL A 83 -13.49 -22.04 5.75
C VAL A 83 -13.72 -22.62 4.35
N ARG A 84 -13.69 -21.78 3.31
CA ARG A 84 -13.82 -22.24 1.91
C ARG A 84 -12.73 -23.24 1.53
N ARG A 85 -11.48 -22.93 1.86
CA ARG A 85 -10.33 -23.79 1.57
C ARG A 85 -10.39 -25.12 2.32
N HIS A 86 -10.89 -25.13 3.55
CA HIS A 86 -11.10 -26.37 4.29
C HIS A 86 -12.10 -27.29 3.57
N ALA A 87 -13.25 -26.75 3.15
CA ALA A 87 -14.26 -27.49 2.39
C ALA A 87 -13.73 -27.99 1.03
N GLU A 88 -12.99 -27.17 0.29
CA GLU A 88 -12.40 -27.57 -0.99
C GLU A 88 -11.35 -28.67 -0.85
N LYS A 89 -10.50 -28.59 0.19
CA LYS A 89 -9.52 -29.64 0.49
C LYS A 89 -10.21 -30.96 0.82
N ALA A 90 -11.29 -30.92 1.61
CA ALA A 90 -12.10 -32.09 1.91
C ALA A 90 -12.74 -32.69 0.65
N ALA A 91 -13.13 -31.85 -0.31
CA ALA A 91 -13.63 -32.24 -1.62
C ALA A 91 -12.52 -32.60 -2.65
N GLY A 92 -11.28 -32.81 -2.21
CA GLY A 92 -10.16 -33.24 -3.07
C GLY A 92 -9.46 -32.13 -3.86
N ARG A 93 -9.93 -30.87 -3.81
CA ARG A 93 -9.30 -29.73 -4.50
C ARG A 93 -8.21 -29.08 -3.65
N ARG A 94 -6.96 -29.48 -3.88
CA ARG A 94 -5.80 -29.03 -3.11
C ARG A 94 -5.18 -27.70 -3.59
N THR A 95 -5.39 -27.32 -4.85
CA THR A 95 -4.89 -26.04 -5.41
C THR A 95 -5.98 -24.95 -5.33
N PRO A 96 -5.70 -23.76 -4.75
CA PRO A 96 -6.63 -22.62 -4.80
C PRO A 96 -6.88 -22.16 -6.24
N ARG A 97 -8.05 -21.58 -6.53
CA ARG A 97 -8.29 -20.99 -7.84
C ARG A 97 -7.55 -19.66 -7.94
N ARG A 98 -7.13 -19.29 -9.16
CA ARG A 98 -6.49 -17.99 -9.45
C ARG A 98 -7.35 -16.79 -9.03
N ILE A 99 -8.68 -16.96 -9.02
CA ILE A 99 -9.63 -15.93 -8.59
C ILE A 99 -9.70 -15.76 -7.06
N ASP A 100 -9.20 -16.72 -6.27
CA ASP A 100 -9.18 -16.61 -4.81
C ASP A 100 -7.88 -15.96 -4.26
N THR A 101 -6.85 -15.88 -5.09
CA THR A 101 -5.56 -15.23 -4.78
C THR A 101 -5.46 -13.71 -4.96
N PRO A 102 -6.32 -12.96 -5.68
CA PRO A 102 -6.12 -11.53 -5.92
C PRO A 102 -6.11 -10.70 -4.63
N HIS A 103 -6.92 -11.07 -3.63
CA HIS A 103 -6.93 -10.41 -2.31
C HIS A 103 -5.64 -10.64 -1.50
N MET A 104 -4.74 -11.50 -1.99
CA MET A 104 -3.43 -11.78 -1.41
C MET A 104 -2.30 -11.05 -2.15
N THR A 105 -2.56 -10.48 -3.33
CA THR A 105 -1.53 -9.93 -4.22
C THR A 105 -1.80 -8.45 -4.46
N GLY A 106 -0.93 -7.60 -3.92
CA GLY A 106 -0.94 -6.15 -4.15
C GLY A 106 -1.48 -5.31 -2.99
N PRO A 107 -1.23 -4.00 -3.02
CA PRO A 107 -1.75 -3.07 -2.02
C PRO A 107 -3.27 -2.94 -2.17
N ARG A 108 -3.98 -3.10 -1.05
CA ARG A 108 -5.42 -2.83 -0.94
C ARG A 108 -5.71 -2.42 0.48
N TRP A 109 -6.62 -1.48 0.70
CA TRP A 109 -7.15 -1.14 2.02
C TRP A 109 -8.43 -1.94 2.27
N PRO A 110 -8.45 -2.95 3.16
CA PRO A 110 -9.67 -3.65 3.52
C PRO A 110 -10.61 -2.72 4.30
N SER A 111 -11.84 -2.59 3.85
CA SER A 111 -12.90 -1.81 4.49
C SER A 111 -14.27 -2.32 4.05
N GLU A 112 -15.29 -2.13 4.89
CA GLU A 112 -16.69 -2.46 4.56
C GLU A 112 -17.29 -1.40 3.60
N THR A 113 -16.84 -0.16 3.76
CA THR A 113 -17.15 0.97 2.89
C THR A 113 -15.98 1.28 1.95
N GLU A 114 -16.18 2.25 1.08
CA GLU A 114 -15.12 2.77 0.21
C GLU A 114 -13.93 3.31 1.04
N PRO A 115 -12.68 3.06 0.59
CA PRO A 115 -11.52 3.55 1.29
C PRO A 115 -11.48 5.08 1.28
N SER A 116 -10.86 5.67 2.31
CA SER A 116 -10.73 7.12 2.42
C SER A 116 -9.87 7.65 1.27
N ARG A 117 -10.49 8.46 0.41
CA ARG A 117 -9.81 9.21 -0.66
C ARG A 117 -8.61 9.99 -0.13
N LEU A 118 -8.80 10.77 0.95
CA LEU A 118 -7.72 11.54 1.58
C LEU A 118 -6.59 10.62 2.07
N GLY A 119 -6.93 9.48 2.67
CA GLY A 119 -5.96 8.48 3.09
C GLY A 119 -5.15 7.92 1.92
N LEU A 120 -5.80 7.63 0.79
CA LEU A 120 -5.12 7.14 -0.43
C LEU A 120 -4.23 8.21 -1.07
N ILE A 121 -4.68 9.46 -1.12
CA ILE A 121 -3.84 10.59 -1.57
C ILE A 121 -2.58 10.70 -0.72
N ALA A 122 -2.72 10.67 0.61
CA ALA A 122 -1.58 10.73 1.52
C ALA A 122 -0.63 9.52 1.34
N ALA A 123 -1.17 8.32 1.15
CA ALA A 123 -0.40 7.12 0.87
C ALA A 123 0.41 7.24 -0.43
N VAL A 124 -0.21 7.68 -1.52
CA VAL A 124 0.45 7.89 -2.82
C VAL A 124 1.49 9.00 -2.72
N ALA A 125 1.15 10.16 -2.15
CA ALA A 125 2.07 11.30 -1.99
C ALA A 125 3.32 10.88 -1.22
N ASN A 126 3.14 10.17 -0.11
CA ASN A 126 4.25 9.68 0.70
C ASN A 126 5.17 8.73 -0.08
N ARG A 127 4.63 7.88 -0.96
CA ARG A 127 5.43 6.96 -1.78
C ARG A 127 6.05 7.63 -2.99
N HIS A 128 5.37 8.59 -3.59
CA HIS A 128 5.88 9.41 -4.68
C HIS A 128 7.13 10.20 -4.25
N THR A 129 7.10 10.83 -3.07
CA THR A 129 8.30 11.51 -2.52
C THR A 129 9.48 10.54 -2.33
N THR A 130 9.23 9.29 -1.91
CA THR A 130 10.32 8.30 -1.82
C THR A 130 10.77 7.83 -3.19
N PHE A 131 9.87 7.62 -4.13
CA PHE A 131 10.18 7.23 -5.50
C PHE A 131 11.10 8.27 -6.17
N GLN A 132 10.78 9.55 -6.07
CA GLN A 132 11.61 10.64 -6.63
C GLN A 132 13.00 10.75 -5.99
N ARG A 133 13.15 10.32 -4.73
CA ARG A 133 14.44 10.32 -4.02
C ARG A 133 15.18 8.99 -4.12
N PHE A 134 14.54 7.97 -4.66
CA PHE A 134 15.12 6.64 -4.74
C PHE A 134 16.18 6.64 -5.85
N PRO A 135 17.38 6.10 -5.61
CA PRO A 135 18.42 6.08 -6.63
C PRO A 135 17.94 5.36 -7.90
N PHE A 136 18.16 6.00 -9.04
CA PHE A 136 17.98 5.36 -10.33
C PHE A 136 18.99 4.20 -10.46
N PRO A 137 18.65 3.07 -11.11
CA PRO A 137 19.58 1.98 -11.32
C PRO A 137 20.86 2.45 -12.03
N ASP A 138 22.01 1.97 -11.56
CA ASP A 138 23.31 2.23 -12.18
C ASP A 138 23.36 1.62 -13.60
N GLU A 139 24.02 2.30 -14.54
CA GLU A 139 24.13 1.88 -15.94
C GLU A 139 24.74 0.48 -16.09
N SER A 140 25.60 0.04 -15.16
CA SER A 140 26.17 -1.32 -15.15
C SER A 140 25.14 -2.43 -14.93
N LEU A 141 23.92 -2.11 -14.50
CA LEU A 141 22.88 -3.09 -14.16
C LEU A 141 21.96 -3.45 -15.34
N TYR A 142 22.11 -2.79 -16.49
CA TYR A 142 21.28 -3.01 -17.67
C TYR A 142 22.07 -2.80 -18.97
N ARG A 143 21.50 -3.22 -20.10
CA ARG A 143 22.08 -3.00 -21.43
C ARG A 143 21.60 -1.65 -21.99
N ASP A 144 22.36 -1.06 -22.92
CA ASP A 144 22.03 0.23 -23.54
C ASP A 144 20.60 0.29 -24.12
N ASN A 145 20.15 -0.81 -24.73
CA ASN A 145 18.79 -0.90 -25.28
C ASN A 145 17.68 -0.92 -24.20
N GLN A 146 18.02 -1.21 -22.95
CA GLN A 146 17.11 -1.17 -21.80
C GLN A 146 17.18 0.18 -21.07
N ALA A 147 18.24 0.97 -21.25
CA ALA A 147 18.44 2.26 -20.59
C ALA A 147 17.28 3.21 -20.88
N GLN A 148 16.98 3.41 -22.16
CA GLN A 148 15.86 4.26 -22.60
C GLN A 148 14.52 3.72 -22.08
N GLN A 149 14.31 2.40 -22.15
CA GLN A 149 13.09 1.78 -21.67
C GLN A 149 12.89 2.00 -20.16
N LEU A 150 13.94 1.88 -19.34
CA LEU A 150 13.89 2.14 -17.91
C LEU A 150 13.60 3.62 -17.61
N ALA A 151 14.24 4.53 -18.33
CA ALA A 151 14.00 5.97 -18.19
C ALA A 151 12.53 6.31 -18.55
N ASP A 152 12.02 5.76 -19.64
CA ASP A 152 10.64 5.96 -20.09
C ASP A 152 9.63 5.41 -19.07
N LEU A 153 9.86 4.21 -18.53
CA LEU A 153 8.99 3.63 -17.50
C LEU A 153 9.00 4.46 -16.21
N HIS A 154 10.17 4.93 -15.79
CA HIS A 154 10.29 5.79 -14.61
C HIS A 154 9.55 7.12 -14.80
N ALA A 155 9.73 7.77 -15.95
CA ALA A 155 9.06 9.03 -16.28
C ALA A 155 7.54 8.88 -16.39
N ARG A 156 7.05 7.80 -17.01
CA ARG A 156 5.61 7.50 -17.08
C ARG A 156 5.01 7.28 -15.70
N LEU A 157 5.70 6.54 -14.82
CA LEU A 157 5.23 6.32 -13.44
C LEU A 157 5.19 7.63 -12.65
N ASP A 158 6.21 8.49 -12.78
CA ASP A 158 6.23 9.82 -12.17
C ASP A 158 5.07 10.70 -12.65
N SER A 159 4.81 10.70 -13.96
CA SER A 159 3.71 11.44 -14.58
C SER A 159 2.33 10.95 -14.11
N CYS A 160 2.12 9.63 -14.07
CA CYS A 160 0.87 9.04 -13.58
C CYS A 160 0.60 9.40 -12.11
N ALA A 161 1.63 9.31 -11.26
CA ALA A 161 1.53 9.69 -9.85
C ALA A 161 1.25 11.19 -9.68
N THR A 162 1.93 12.04 -10.45
CA THR A 162 1.72 13.48 -10.45
C THR A 162 0.30 13.84 -10.90
N SER A 163 -0.20 13.22 -11.96
CA SER A 163 -1.58 13.40 -12.44
C SER A 163 -2.59 12.99 -11.36
N TYR A 164 -2.42 11.82 -10.72
CA TYR A 164 -3.27 11.39 -9.61
C TYR A 164 -3.26 12.41 -8.46
N LEU A 165 -2.09 12.90 -8.05
CA LEU A 165 -1.99 13.82 -6.90
C LEU A 165 -2.55 15.22 -7.21
N THR A 166 -2.26 15.76 -8.39
CA THR A 166 -2.75 17.09 -8.82
C THR A 166 -4.26 17.10 -9.00
N ASN A 167 -4.85 16.00 -9.47
CA ASN A 167 -6.30 15.81 -9.59
C ASN A 167 -6.96 15.28 -8.30
N LEU A 168 -6.26 15.37 -7.17
CA LEU A 168 -6.74 14.97 -5.85
C LEU A 168 -7.30 13.54 -5.82
N GLY A 169 -6.66 12.61 -6.52
CA GLY A 169 -7.05 11.19 -6.55
C GLY A 169 -7.96 10.78 -7.70
N HIS A 170 -8.36 11.72 -8.58
CA HIS A 170 -9.01 11.37 -9.84
C HIS A 170 -8.00 11.07 -10.93
N VAL A 171 -8.31 10.09 -11.78
CA VAL A 171 -7.47 9.70 -12.93
C VAL A 171 -8.37 9.43 -14.13
N ASP A 172 -8.05 10.06 -15.25
CA ASP A 172 -8.72 9.84 -16.53
C ASP A 172 -8.37 8.46 -17.12
N ALA A 173 -9.09 8.06 -18.18
CA ALA A 173 -8.85 6.76 -18.81
C ALA A 173 -7.43 6.65 -19.42
N PRO A 174 -6.92 7.66 -20.16
CA PRO A 174 -5.58 7.59 -20.72
C PRO A 174 -4.47 7.41 -19.68
N THR A 175 -4.53 8.10 -18.53
CA THR A 175 -3.54 7.93 -17.47
C THR A 175 -3.66 6.55 -16.81
N ARG A 176 -4.88 5.99 -16.69
CA ARG A 176 -5.08 4.62 -16.20
C ARG A 176 -4.47 3.58 -17.13
N ASP A 177 -4.66 3.73 -18.44
CA ASP A 177 -4.08 2.83 -19.44
C ASP A 177 -2.55 2.93 -19.46
N ALA A 178 -2.01 4.16 -19.43
CA ALA A 178 -0.57 4.39 -19.34
C ALA A 178 0.05 3.77 -18.08
N LEU A 179 -0.65 3.81 -16.95
CA LEU A 179 -0.21 3.18 -15.71
C LEU A 179 -0.23 1.64 -15.81
N ALA A 180 -1.26 1.06 -16.43
CA ALA A 180 -1.33 -0.38 -16.67
C ALA A 180 -0.18 -0.86 -17.59
N ASP A 181 0.08 -0.13 -18.67
CA ASP A 181 1.22 -0.39 -19.57
C ASP A 181 2.56 -0.27 -18.84
N THR A 182 2.68 0.72 -17.95
CA THR A 182 3.89 0.92 -17.13
C THR A 182 4.12 -0.26 -16.17
N ILE A 183 3.05 -0.78 -15.54
CA ILE A 183 3.12 -1.97 -14.69
C ILE A 183 3.61 -3.17 -15.50
N LEU A 184 2.99 -3.44 -16.65
CA LEU A 184 3.38 -4.55 -17.54
C LEU A 184 4.83 -4.40 -18.03
N GLY A 185 5.24 -3.19 -18.37
CA GLY A 185 6.61 -2.87 -18.76
C GLY A 185 7.62 -3.18 -17.66
N ILE A 186 7.36 -2.77 -16.42
CA ILE A 186 8.21 -3.08 -15.27
C ILE A 186 8.27 -4.59 -15.03
N GLU A 187 7.13 -5.28 -15.05
CA GLU A 187 7.05 -6.74 -14.86
C GLU A 187 7.86 -7.50 -15.90
N SER A 188 7.83 -7.08 -17.17
CA SER A 188 8.59 -7.70 -18.26
C SER A 188 10.11 -7.65 -18.06
N LEU A 189 10.60 -6.69 -17.27
CA LEU A 189 12.02 -6.50 -16.99
C LEU A 189 12.48 -7.26 -15.73
N ILE A 190 11.56 -7.73 -14.89
CA ILE A 190 11.90 -8.50 -13.68
C ILE A 190 12.30 -9.92 -14.08
N ARG A 191 13.52 -10.32 -13.73
CA ARG A 191 14.06 -11.65 -14.06
C ARG A 191 14.23 -12.53 -12.82
N PRO A 192 13.74 -13.78 -12.80
CA PRO A 192 14.00 -14.69 -11.69
C PRO A 192 15.49 -14.86 -11.43
N GLY A 193 15.92 -14.75 -10.17
CA GLY A 193 17.32 -14.93 -9.76
C GLY A 193 18.27 -13.75 -10.00
N TYR A 194 17.86 -12.70 -10.72
CA TYR A 194 18.69 -11.52 -10.97
C TYR A 194 18.44 -10.41 -9.93
N ALA A 195 19.14 -10.48 -8.80
CA ALA A 195 18.88 -9.62 -7.65
C ALA A 195 19.13 -8.10 -7.85
N PRO A 196 20.19 -7.64 -8.56
CA PRO A 196 20.57 -6.21 -8.54
C PRO A 196 19.52 -5.27 -9.12
N LEU A 197 19.11 -5.47 -10.37
CA LEU A 197 18.11 -4.61 -11.02
C LEU A 197 16.70 -4.82 -10.44
N ASN A 198 16.37 -6.06 -10.05
CA ASN A 198 15.08 -6.38 -9.43
C ASN A 198 14.84 -5.58 -8.14
N GLY A 199 15.89 -5.23 -7.40
CA GLY A 199 15.77 -4.39 -6.20
C GLY A 199 15.09 -3.05 -6.48
N HIS A 200 15.41 -2.42 -7.61
CA HIS A 200 14.80 -1.16 -8.05
C HIS A 200 13.40 -1.39 -8.63
N LEU A 201 13.29 -2.35 -9.57
CA LEU A 201 12.04 -2.63 -10.27
C LEU A 201 10.92 -3.07 -9.33
N LEU A 202 11.22 -3.85 -8.29
CA LEU A 202 10.22 -4.25 -7.29
C LEU A 202 9.72 -3.07 -6.46
N VAL A 203 10.56 -2.06 -6.20
CA VAL A 203 10.15 -0.83 -5.51
C VAL A 203 9.22 -0.01 -6.42
N TRP A 204 9.57 0.13 -7.69
CA TRP A 204 8.72 0.81 -8.68
C TRP A 204 7.40 0.09 -8.88
N LEU A 205 7.42 -1.23 -9.02
CA LEU A 205 6.22 -2.05 -9.17
C LEU A 205 5.28 -1.95 -7.97
N ARG A 206 5.82 -1.95 -6.74
CA ARG A 206 5.01 -1.73 -5.53
C ARG A 206 4.35 -0.36 -5.53
N PHE A 207 5.06 0.68 -5.98
CA PHE A 207 4.51 2.02 -6.08
C PHE A 207 3.46 2.13 -7.18
N ALA A 208 3.73 1.62 -8.38
CA ALA A 208 2.79 1.60 -9.49
C ALA A 208 1.49 0.87 -9.13
N ASN A 209 1.58 -0.28 -8.47
CA ASN A 209 0.40 -1.00 -7.98
C ASN A 209 -0.39 -0.21 -6.92
N LEU A 210 0.27 0.59 -6.07
CA LEU A 210 -0.42 1.46 -5.12
C LEU A 210 -1.18 2.58 -5.84
N VAL A 211 -0.57 3.20 -6.85
CA VAL A 211 -1.24 4.24 -7.67
C VAL A 211 -2.42 3.63 -8.42
N ALA A 212 -2.26 2.45 -9.01
CA ALA A 212 -3.32 1.77 -9.76
C ALA A 212 -4.49 1.39 -8.84
N TYR A 213 -4.20 0.83 -7.66
CA TYR A 213 -5.21 0.56 -6.65
C TYR A 213 -5.95 1.84 -6.24
N ALA A 214 -5.22 2.92 -5.96
CA ALA A 214 -5.80 4.18 -5.51
C ALA A 214 -6.67 4.85 -6.60
N ALA A 215 -6.23 4.79 -7.86
CA ALA A 215 -6.95 5.33 -9.01
C ALA A 215 -8.22 4.52 -9.37
N ALA A 216 -8.23 3.22 -9.08
CA ALA A 216 -9.37 2.35 -9.30
C ALA A 216 -10.33 2.26 -8.10
N ALA A 217 -9.90 2.72 -6.93
CA ALA A 217 -10.74 2.71 -5.74
C ALA A 217 -11.95 3.63 -5.97
N PRO A 218 -13.17 3.15 -5.71
CA PRO A 218 -14.33 4.03 -5.74
C PRO A 218 -14.12 5.10 -4.67
N LEU A 219 -14.18 6.36 -5.08
CA LEU A 219 -13.83 7.50 -4.25
C LEU A 219 -15.06 7.90 -3.44
N GLY A 220 -15.05 7.56 -2.14
CA GLY A 220 -16.05 8.05 -1.21
C GLY A 220 -16.08 9.57 -1.21
N HIS A 221 -17.29 10.14 -1.13
CA HIS A 221 -17.55 11.58 -1.04
C HIS A 221 -16.74 12.28 0.05
#